data_AF-A0A822J9Y9-F1
#
_entry.id   AF-A0A822J9Y9-F1
#
_cell.length_a   1.000
_cell.length_b   1.000
_cell.length_c   1.000
_cell.angle_alpha   90.00
_cell.angle_beta   90.00
_cell.angle_gamma   90.00
#
_symmetry.space_group_name_H-M   'P 1'
#
loop_
_entity.id
_entity.type
_entity.pdbx_description
1 polymer ?
#
loop_
_entity_poly.entity_id
_entity_poly.type
_entity_poly.pdbx_seq_one_letter_code
_entity_poly.pdbx_strand_id
1 'polypeptide(L)'
;MTFLESRGIIKINGMWLLGVMAVFILVIVIAVPLAAATPDMGDCNEKHGRYEEVNRAIEKGIMFLESKQLQSGEFPVEFSFDPEMEYIVNDSIFNHTIFGSAFILHALSYVKPSSQVNNIRNRSISFLIDNMEPPGVWSYGGKYYYSPPDSDDTALTLSALEENGVRINDSSLRFMLNFRTDEGLFHTWMIEDRSNISDPHSNLYALDDVDASVNAYILYAYAFNDMQIKEVSRFLNNFTKNKLFINGTPYYPSQYAFIYRLTLAYAGGAKGLDSAIPTVREYLLDTQKTDGSWGNNVENGFAAVSLINIGYEDEALDKAINHILSTQKDEGSWPRAVFYVGWPSSYESHLGPVPYFGSEELATGISLEALGKYKNLKK
;
A
#
# COMPACT_ATOMS: atom_id res chain seq x y z
N MET A 1 51.03 11.83 60.29
CA MET A 1 52.20 11.01 59.94
C MET A 1 52.74 11.56 58.61
N THR A 2 53.97 12.07 58.48
CA THR A 2 55.32 11.47 58.66
C THR A 2 55.56 10.31 57.69
N PHE A 3 56.56 10.30 56.80
CA PHE A 3 57.84 11.06 56.69
C PHE A 3 58.14 11.45 55.21
N LEU A 4 58.77 12.61 54.93
CA LEU A 4 60.20 12.86 54.56
C LEU A 4 60.73 12.14 53.31
N GLU A 5 61.62 12.68 52.46
CA GLU A 5 62.02 14.06 52.02
C GLU A 5 62.50 13.88 50.53
N SER A 6 63.03 14.80 49.71
CA SER A 6 63.66 16.10 49.93
C SER A 6 63.56 17.07 48.74
N ARG A 7 63.96 18.32 49.01
CA ARG A 7 64.71 19.32 48.19
C ARG A 7 64.96 19.07 46.68
N GLY A 8 65.00 20.11 45.84
CA GLY A 8 64.94 21.55 46.16
C GLY A 8 65.12 22.47 44.95
N ILE A 9 65.11 23.79 45.20
CA ILE A 9 65.09 24.85 44.17
C ILE A 9 66.51 25.35 43.87
N ILE A 10 66.88 25.43 42.58
CA ILE A 10 67.95 26.32 42.08
C ILE A 10 67.44 27.05 40.83
N LYS A 11 67.77 28.33 40.70
CA LYS A 11 67.37 29.22 39.60
C LYS A 11 68.58 30.02 39.13
N ILE A 12 69.11 29.73 37.94
CA ILE A 12 70.25 30.44 37.33
C ILE A 12 69.97 30.69 35.84
N ASN A 13 70.41 31.84 35.33
CA ASN A 13 70.25 32.28 33.94
C ASN A 13 71.38 31.72 33.04
N GLY A 14 71.11 31.52 31.75
CA GLY A 14 72.15 31.21 30.76
C GLY A 14 71.61 31.14 29.33
N MET A 15 72.37 31.66 28.36
CA MET A 15 72.01 31.68 26.93
C MET A 15 72.91 30.75 26.12
N TRP A 16 72.30 30.02 25.17
CA TRP A 16 72.87 29.42 23.96
C TRP A 16 74.26 28.74 23.99
N LEU A 17 74.30 27.45 23.61
CA LEU A 17 74.85 27.09 22.29
C LEU A 17 74.32 25.72 21.79
N LEU A 18 74.65 25.36 20.55
CA LEU A 18 74.14 24.18 19.85
C LEU A 18 74.71 22.84 20.38
N GLY A 19 73.88 21.80 20.39
CA GLY A 19 74.28 20.42 20.57
C GLY A 19 73.32 19.48 19.83
N VAL A 20 73.82 18.72 18.85
CA VAL A 20 72.99 17.84 18.00
C VAL A 20 72.94 16.43 18.58
N MET A 21 71.75 15.95 18.92
CA MET A 21 71.41 14.52 18.93
C MET A 21 69.98 14.32 18.46
N ALA A 22 69.81 13.47 17.44
CA ALA A 22 68.48 13.07 16.95
C ALA A 22 67.97 11.88 17.77
N VAL A 23 66.81 12.03 18.41
CA VAL A 23 66.08 10.91 19.00
C VAL A 23 65.23 10.25 17.91
N PHE A 24 65.64 9.06 17.48
CA PHE A 24 64.82 8.23 16.59
C PHE A 24 63.60 7.70 17.35
N ILE A 25 62.44 8.31 17.15
CA ILE A 25 61.17 7.68 17.50
C ILE A 25 60.87 6.64 16.42
N LEU A 26 61.04 5.36 16.75
CA LEU A 26 60.74 4.24 15.87
C LEU A 26 59.20 4.06 15.78
N VAL A 27 58.53 4.91 14.99
CA VAL A 27 57.14 4.68 14.61
C VAL A 27 57.09 3.48 13.67
N ILE A 28 56.74 2.31 14.20
CA ILE A 28 56.43 1.13 13.38
C ILE A 28 55.09 1.41 12.69
N VAL A 29 55.16 2.02 11.51
CA VAL A 29 54.02 2.07 10.58
C VAL A 29 53.79 0.64 10.09
N ILE A 30 52.91 -0.08 10.77
CA ILE A 30 52.34 -1.31 10.20
C ILE A 30 51.53 -0.85 8.98
N ALA A 31 52.07 -1.11 7.80
CA ALA A 31 51.37 -0.93 6.54
C ALA A 31 50.28 -2.00 6.43
N VAL A 32 49.17 -1.79 7.16
CA VAL A 32 47.89 -2.43 6.82
C VAL A 32 47.61 -2.03 5.38
N PRO A 33 47.46 -2.98 4.44
CA PRO A 33 47.10 -2.62 3.08
C PRO A 33 45.70 -2.02 3.13
N LEU A 34 45.62 -0.71 3.00
CA LEU A 34 44.36 0.00 2.83
C LEU A 34 43.85 -0.30 1.42
N ALA A 35 43.31 -1.51 1.26
CA ALA A 35 42.53 -1.89 0.11
C ALA A 35 41.32 -0.96 0.07
N ALA A 36 41.46 0.13 -0.67
CA ALA A 36 40.35 0.98 -1.03
C ALA A 36 39.35 0.08 -1.76
N ALA A 37 38.22 -0.20 -1.12
CA ALA A 37 37.11 -0.88 -1.74
C ALA A 37 36.55 0.05 -2.82
N THR A 38 37.12 -0.04 -4.02
CA THR A 38 36.50 0.48 -5.23
C THR A 38 35.10 -0.14 -5.29
N PRO A 39 34.02 0.64 -5.30
CA PRO A 39 32.69 0.10 -5.53
C PRO A 39 32.72 -0.73 -6.81
N ASP A 40 32.10 -1.91 -6.80
CA ASP A 40 32.05 -2.74 -8.00
C ASP A 40 31.27 -1.98 -9.07
N MET A 41 31.96 -1.60 -10.15
CA MET A 41 31.34 -0.87 -11.25
C MET A 41 30.35 -1.75 -12.02
N GLY A 42 30.33 -3.08 -11.82
CA GLY A 42 29.21 -3.94 -12.22
C GLY A 42 27.92 -3.57 -11.48
N ASP A 43 27.95 -3.66 -10.15
CA ASP A 43 26.81 -3.35 -9.25
C ASP A 43 26.27 -1.93 -9.46
N CYS A 44 27.15 -0.93 -9.60
CA CYS A 44 26.73 0.45 -9.89
C CYS A 44 26.01 0.59 -11.24
N ASN A 45 26.46 -0.12 -12.28
CA ASN A 45 25.81 -0.07 -13.61
C ASN A 45 24.49 -0.85 -13.63
N GLU A 46 24.39 -2.00 -12.95
CA GLU A 46 23.15 -2.77 -12.86
C GLU A 46 22.06 -1.98 -12.13
N LYS A 47 22.39 -1.40 -10.96
CA LYS A 47 21.47 -0.55 -10.19
C LYS A 47 21.00 0.67 -10.96
N HIS A 48 21.90 1.33 -11.71
CA HIS A 48 21.51 2.46 -12.55
C HIS A 48 20.58 2.02 -13.70
N GLY A 49 20.88 0.91 -14.38
CA GLY A 49 20.05 0.35 -15.45
C GLY A 49 18.63 0.01 -14.96
N ARG A 50 18.50 -0.66 -13.80
CA ARG A 50 17.21 -1.01 -13.20
C ARG A 50 16.41 0.25 -12.81
N TYR A 51 17.05 1.28 -12.29
CA TYR A 51 16.37 2.55 -11.95
C TYR A 51 15.78 3.23 -13.20
N GLU A 52 16.49 3.23 -14.33
CA GLU A 52 15.97 3.76 -15.59
C GLU A 52 14.92 2.87 -16.26
N GLU A 53 14.91 1.57 -15.99
CA GLU A 53 13.79 0.68 -16.34
C GLU A 53 12.53 0.99 -15.54
N VAL A 54 12.65 1.11 -14.21
CA VAL A 54 11.55 1.57 -13.33
C VAL A 54 11.03 2.95 -13.73
N ASN A 55 11.90 3.88 -14.13
CA ASN A 55 11.48 5.19 -14.65
C ASN A 55 10.59 5.06 -15.88
N ARG A 56 11.04 4.33 -16.91
CA ARG A 56 10.31 4.14 -18.17
C ARG A 56 9.01 3.37 -17.98
N ALA A 57 8.98 2.37 -17.09
CA ALA A 57 7.78 1.63 -16.77
C ALA A 57 6.72 2.51 -16.07
N ILE A 58 7.14 3.37 -15.14
CA ILE A 58 6.24 4.36 -14.51
C ILE A 58 5.71 5.34 -15.55
N GLU A 59 6.56 5.89 -16.41
CA GLU A 59 6.15 6.85 -17.46
C GLU A 59 5.14 6.23 -18.44
N LYS A 60 5.37 4.98 -18.87
CA LYS A 60 4.43 4.17 -19.64
C LYS A 60 3.07 4.01 -18.94
N GLY A 61 3.05 3.61 -17.67
CA GLY A 61 1.81 3.40 -16.92
C GLY A 61 1.02 4.70 -16.70
N ILE A 62 1.69 5.84 -16.53
CA ILE A 62 1.04 7.15 -16.47
C ILE A 62 0.41 7.55 -17.82
N MET A 63 1.09 7.30 -18.95
CA MET A 63 0.50 7.55 -20.27
C MET A 63 -0.72 6.66 -20.54
N PHE A 64 -0.67 5.39 -20.10
CA PHE A 64 -1.83 4.50 -20.17
C PHE A 64 -3.01 5.04 -19.36
N LEU A 65 -2.82 5.36 -18.08
CA LEU A 65 -3.90 5.89 -17.22
C LEU A 65 -4.45 7.24 -17.74
N GLU A 66 -3.61 8.14 -18.25
CA GLU A 66 -4.08 9.40 -18.85
C GLU A 66 -4.98 9.15 -20.08
N SER A 67 -4.72 8.09 -20.85
CA SER A 67 -5.52 7.70 -22.01
C SER A 67 -6.86 7.01 -21.67
N LYS A 68 -6.95 6.40 -20.47
CA LYS A 68 -8.13 5.63 -20.02
C LYS A 68 -9.06 6.40 -19.09
N GLN A 69 -8.58 7.44 -18.40
CA GLN A 69 -9.41 8.24 -17.48
C GLN A 69 -10.55 8.96 -18.22
N LEU A 70 -11.79 8.69 -17.82
CA LEU A 70 -13.01 9.16 -18.45
C LEU A 70 -13.22 10.67 -18.25
N GLN A 71 -14.08 11.31 -19.07
CA GLN A 71 -14.30 12.76 -19.00
C GLN A 71 -14.81 13.23 -17.61
N SER A 72 -15.52 12.36 -16.88
CA SER A 72 -15.94 12.55 -15.48
C SER A 72 -14.78 12.66 -14.48
N GLY A 73 -13.59 12.14 -14.82
CA GLY A 73 -12.45 11.94 -13.92
C GLY A 73 -12.36 10.53 -13.33
N GLU A 74 -13.36 9.70 -13.63
CA GLU A 74 -13.46 8.29 -13.25
C GLU A 74 -12.49 7.40 -14.03
N PHE A 75 -12.13 6.26 -13.43
CA PHE A 75 -11.48 5.14 -14.11
C PHE A 75 -12.43 3.95 -14.26
N PRO A 76 -12.51 3.32 -15.45
CA PRO A 76 -13.39 2.18 -15.66
C PRO A 76 -12.95 0.96 -14.83
N VAL A 77 -13.94 0.29 -14.24
CA VAL A 77 -13.77 -1.07 -13.69
C VAL A 77 -14.61 -2.02 -14.54
N GLU A 78 -14.00 -3.09 -15.02
CA GLU A 78 -14.64 -4.10 -15.86
C GLU A 78 -15.23 -5.20 -14.98
N PHE A 79 -16.16 -6.00 -15.51
CA PHE A 79 -16.70 -7.15 -14.78
C PHE A 79 -16.82 -8.41 -15.64
N SER A 80 -16.69 -9.56 -14.97
CA SER A 80 -16.74 -10.88 -15.56
C SER A 80 -17.54 -11.85 -14.67
N PHE A 81 -17.99 -12.97 -15.24
CA PHE A 81 -18.42 -14.15 -14.48
C PHE A 81 -17.37 -15.28 -14.50
N ASP A 82 -16.21 -15.02 -15.11
CA ASP A 82 -15.03 -15.88 -15.14
C ASP A 82 -13.97 -15.34 -14.15
N PRO A 83 -13.44 -16.17 -13.23
CA PRO A 83 -12.45 -15.77 -12.24
C PRO A 83 -11.08 -15.39 -12.83
N GLU A 84 -10.76 -15.76 -14.07
CA GLU A 84 -9.51 -15.33 -14.72
C GLU A 84 -9.68 -13.98 -15.46
N MET A 85 -10.93 -13.49 -15.60
CA MET A 85 -11.31 -12.29 -16.36
C MET A 85 -10.87 -12.31 -17.84
N GLU A 86 -10.79 -13.48 -18.46
CA GLU A 86 -10.56 -13.60 -19.92
C GLU A 86 -11.74 -13.03 -20.71
N TYR A 87 -12.96 -13.15 -20.17
CA TYR A 87 -14.21 -12.76 -20.83
C TYR A 87 -14.94 -11.64 -20.08
N ILE A 88 -14.86 -10.39 -20.55
CA ILE A 88 -15.61 -9.26 -20.00
C ILE A 88 -17.06 -9.28 -20.48
N VAL A 89 -17.99 -8.95 -19.59
CA VAL A 89 -19.43 -8.89 -19.91
C VAL A 89 -19.74 -7.57 -20.62
N ASN A 90 -19.41 -7.53 -21.92
CA ASN A 90 -19.48 -6.38 -22.85
C ASN A 90 -18.43 -5.29 -22.60
N ASP A 91 -17.38 -5.29 -23.43
CA ASP A 91 -16.27 -4.30 -23.45
C ASP A 91 -16.71 -2.83 -23.59
N SER A 92 -17.98 -2.56 -23.90
CA SER A 92 -18.56 -1.20 -23.98
C SER A 92 -19.31 -0.76 -22.71
N ILE A 93 -19.40 -1.61 -21.68
CA ILE A 93 -20.06 -1.30 -20.40
C ILE A 93 -19.10 -1.64 -19.26
N PHE A 94 -18.34 -0.63 -18.83
CA PHE A 94 -17.67 -0.65 -17.53
C PHE A 94 -18.71 -0.42 -16.42
N ASN A 95 -18.40 -0.87 -15.21
CA ASN A 95 -19.18 -0.54 -14.02
C ASN A 95 -18.72 0.82 -13.47
N HIS A 96 -19.67 1.68 -13.10
CA HIS A 96 -19.38 2.95 -12.45
C HIS A 96 -19.06 2.69 -10.97
N THR A 97 -17.84 3.01 -10.53
CA THR A 97 -17.44 2.77 -9.13
C THR A 97 -16.54 3.86 -8.57
N ILE A 98 -16.80 4.22 -7.32
CA ILE A 98 -15.93 5.10 -6.52
C ILE A 98 -14.57 4.40 -6.31
N PHE A 99 -14.62 3.11 -5.99
CA PHE A 99 -13.48 2.27 -5.63
C PHE A 99 -12.32 2.38 -6.62
N GLY A 100 -12.58 2.19 -7.91
CA GLY A 100 -11.52 2.21 -8.93
C GLY A 100 -10.80 3.55 -9.01
N SER A 101 -11.55 4.64 -8.86
CA SER A 101 -11.03 6.00 -8.94
C SER A 101 -10.31 6.43 -7.66
N ALA A 102 -10.82 6.01 -6.49
CA ALA A 102 -10.18 6.23 -5.20
C ALA A 102 -8.87 5.43 -5.08
N PHE A 103 -8.89 4.16 -5.50
CA PHE A 103 -7.71 3.30 -5.50
C PHE A 103 -6.57 3.86 -6.38
N ILE A 104 -6.89 4.31 -7.59
CA ILE A 104 -5.87 4.87 -8.49
C ILE A 104 -5.37 6.23 -7.97
N LEU A 105 -6.21 7.06 -7.34
CA LEU A 105 -5.77 8.30 -6.69
C LEU A 105 -4.81 8.03 -5.52
N HIS A 106 -5.06 6.99 -4.73
CA HIS A 106 -4.16 6.50 -3.67
C HIS A 106 -2.83 6.00 -4.26
N ALA A 107 -2.86 5.04 -5.18
CA ALA A 107 -1.67 4.45 -5.80
C ALA A 107 -0.76 5.51 -6.46
N LEU A 108 -1.36 6.51 -7.11
CA LEU A 108 -0.64 7.63 -7.73
C LEU A 108 0.07 8.54 -6.72
N SER A 109 -0.29 8.54 -5.44
CA SER A 109 0.31 9.40 -4.41
C SER A 109 1.83 9.17 -4.28
N TYR A 110 2.26 7.91 -4.42
CA TYR A 110 3.65 7.44 -4.37
C TYR A 110 4.46 7.70 -5.65
N VAL A 111 3.79 8.02 -6.76
CA VAL A 111 4.44 8.40 -8.03
C VAL A 111 4.87 9.87 -7.97
N LYS A 112 6.09 10.17 -8.44
CA LYS A 112 6.64 11.54 -8.47
C LYS A 112 5.70 12.47 -9.26
N PRO A 113 5.30 13.64 -8.70
CA PRO A 113 4.48 14.61 -9.41
C PRO A 113 5.05 15.07 -10.76
N SER A 114 4.16 15.15 -11.75
CA SER A 114 4.38 15.71 -13.09
C SER A 114 3.09 16.43 -13.54
N SER A 115 3.11 17.14 -14.67
CA SER A 115 1.89 17.74 -15.22
C SER A 115 0.80 16.71 -15.51
N GLN A 116 1.15 15.54 -16.03
CA GLN A 116 0.22 14.45 -16.35
C GLN A 116 -0.28 13.75 -15.07
N VAL A 117 0.60 13.43 -14.13
CA VAL A 117 0.22 12.85 -12.83
C VAL A 117 -0.74 13.79 -12.09
N ASN A 118 -0.47 15.10 -12.09
CA ASN A 118 -1.33 16.08 -11.46
C ASN A 118 -2.66 16.27 -12.22
N ASN A 119 -2.66 16.19 -13.55
CA ASN A 119 -3.89 16.20 -14.37
C ASN A 119 -4.81 15.03 -13.99
N ILE A 120 -4.27 13.81 -13.92
CA ILE A 120 -5.00 12.61 -13.52
C ILE A 120 -5.55 12.77 -12.09
N ARG A 121 -4.68 13.07 -11.12
CA ARG A 121 -5.04 13.24 -9.70
C ARG A 121 -6.15 14.28 -9.54
N ASN A 122 -6.02 15.46 -10.15
CA ASN A 122 -7.01 16.54 -10.05
C ASN A 122 -8.38 16.13 -10.61
N ARG A 123 -8.42 15.36 -11.70
CA ARG A 123 -9.67 14.85 -12.28
C ARG A 123 -10.32 13.80 -11.38
N SER A 124 -9.56 12.87 -10.80
CA SER A 124 -10.07 11.90 -9.83
C SER A 124 -10.55 12.57 -8.53
N ILE A 125 -9.83 13.57 -8.03
CA ILE A 125 -10.25 14.40 -6.89
C ILE A 125 -11.61 15.04 -7.16
N SER A 126 -11.79 15.69 -8.32
CA SER A 126 -13.07 16.28 -8.70
C SER A 126 -14.18 15.24 -8.76
N PHE A 127 -13.95 14.09 -9.41
CA PHE A 127 -14.92 12.98 -9.48
C PHE A 127 -15.36 12.48 -8.10
N LEU A 128 -14.41 12.28 -7.18
CA LEU A 128 -14.68 11.77 -5.84
C LEU A 128 -15.42 12.82 -4.98
N ILE A 129 -15.01 14.09 -5.03
CA ILE A 129 -15.74 15.18 -4.35
C ILE A 129 -17.15 15.33 -4.93
N ASP A 130 -17.30 15.29 -6.25
CA ASP A 130 -18.61 15.41 -6.91
C ASP A 130 -19.53 14.24 -6.59
N ASN A 131 -19.02 13.06 -6.23
CA ASN A 131 -19.85 11.91 -5.82
C ASN A 131 -20.03 11.74 -4.30
N MET A 132 -19.47 12.65 -3.49
CA MET A 132 -19.60 12.60 -2.02
C MET A 132 -21.04 12.87 -1.57
N GLU A 133 -21.56 11.99 -0.71
CA GLU A 133 -22.89 12.08 -0.11
C GLU A 133 -22.82 12.66 1.31
N PRO A 134 -23.81 13.45 1.78
CA PRO A 134 -23.88 13.86 3.18
C PRO A 134 -23.95 12.62 4.11
N PRO A 135 -23.18 12.56 5.22
CA PRO A 135 -22.42 13.64 5.87
C PRO A 135 -20.93 13.74 5.46
N GLY A 136 -20.55 13.11 4.34
CA GLY A 136 -19.18 13.02 3.82
C GLY A 136 -18.79 11.58 3.48
N VAL A 137 -19.73 10.77 3.03
CA VAL A 137 -19.55 9.32 2.76
C VAL A 137 -19.69 9.04 1.27
N TRP A 138 -19.33 7.81 0.88
CA TRP A 138 -19.50 7.30 -0.47
C TRP A 138 -20.20 5.95 -0.44
N SER A 139 -21.04 5.73 -1.45
CA SER A 139 -21.54 4.43 -1.85
C SER A 139 -20.74 3.91 -3.04
N TYR A 140 -20.61 2.59 -3.15
CA TYR A 140 -20.00 1.88 -4.27
C TYR A 140 -20.14 2.54 -5.66
N GLY A 141 -21.38 2.87 -6.08
CA GLY A 141 -21.67 3.50 -7.39
C GLY A 141 -21.69 5.05 -7.38
N GLY A 142 -21.47 5.67 -6.23
CA GLY A 142 -21.60 7.11 -6.00
C GLY A 142 -23.05 7.59 -5.89
N LYS A 143 -23.23 8.83 -5.46
CA LYS A 143 -24.50 9.51 -5.09
C LYS A 143 -25.69 9.44 -6.08
N TYR A 144 -25.50 8.91 -7.29
CA TYR A 144 -26.55 8.74 -8.30
C TYR A 144 -27.02 7.29 -8.44
N TYR A 145 -26.32 6.34 -7.82
CA TYR A 145 -26.71 4.93 -7.75
C TYR A 145 -27.61 4.67 -6.56
N TYR A 146 -28.51 3.70 -6.73
CA TYR A 146 -29.38 3.23 -5.65
C TYR A 146 -28.66 2.09 -4.93
N SER A 147 -27.82 2.47 -3.98
CA SER A 147 -27.02 1.59 -3.10
C SER A 147 -26.69 2.34 -1.80
N PRO A 148 -26.71 1.70 -0.62
CA PRO A 148 -26.29 2.37 0.62
C PRO A 148 -24.82 2.80 0.56
N PRO A 149 -24.42 3.84 1.33
CA PRO A 149 -23.00 4.12 1.57
C PRO A 149 -22.34 2.97 2.31
N ASP A 150 -21.04 2.81 2.10
CA ASP A 150 -20.26 1.71 2.65
C ASP A 150 -18.89 2.15 3.18
N SER A 151 -18.35 1.34 4.09
CA SER A 151 -17.15 1.62 4.85
C SER A 151 -15.85 1.35 4.09
N ASP A 152 -15.88 0.64 2.96
CA ASP A 152 -14.71 0.34 2.14
C ASP A 152 -14.40 1.54 1.23
N ASP A 153 -15.36 1.87 0.36
CA ASP A 153 -15.31 3.03 -0.53
C ASP A 153 -15.13 4.34 0.25
N THR A 154 -15.81 4.50 1.39
CA THR A 154 -15.63 5.68 2.25
C THR A 154 -14.22 5.75 2.84
N ALA A 155 -13.68 4.67 3.41
CA ALA A 155 -12.36 4.71 4.05
C ALA A 155 -11.22 4.90 3.05
N LEU A 156 -11.29 4.22 1.89
CA LEU A 156 -10.32 4.37 0.82
C LEU A 156 -10.37 5.79 0.21
N THR A 157 -11.57 6.32 -0.05
CA THR A 157 -11.73 7.66 -0.63
C THR A 157 -11.23 8.77 0.29
N LEU A 158 -11.55 8.71 1.60
CA LEU A 158 -11.02 9.66 2.59
C LEU A 158 -9.48 9.64 2.61
N SER A 159 -8.88 8.45 2.63
CA SER A 159 -7.43 8.27 2.64
C SER A 159 -6.78 8.84 1.37
N ALA A 160 -7.30 8.49 0.19
CA ALA A 160 -6.78 8.94 -1.10
C ALA A 160 -6.89 10.46 -1.29
N LEU A 161 -7.96 11.08 -0.77
CA LEU A 161 -8.14 12.53 -0.77
C LEU A 161 -7.14 13.23 0.18
N GLU A 162 -6.98 12.73 1.40
CA GLU A 162 -6.07 13.32 2.39
C GLU A 162 -4.59 13.19 1.98
N GLU A 163 -4.15 12.06 1.43
CA GLU A 163 -2.81 11.90 0.84
C GLU A 163 -2.52 12.91 -0.27
N ASN A 164 -3.54 13.33 -1.01
CA ASN A 164 -3.45 14.33 -2.07
C ASN A 164 -3.74 15.76 -1.58
N GLY A 165 -3.78 15.99 -0.25
CA GLY A 165 -3.92 17.30 0.38
C GLY A 165 -5.36 17.83 0.47
N VAL A 166 -6.36 17.03 0.09
CA VAL A 166 -7.78 17.38 0.18
C VAL A 166 -8.32 16.93 1.53
N ARG A 167 -8.34 17.86 2.49
CA ARG A 167 -8.90 17.60 3.82
C ARG A 167 -10.43 17.57 3.78
N ILE A 168 -10.99 16.38 3.99
CA ILE A 168 -12.39 16.17 4.31
C ILE A 168 -12.60 16.34 5.83
N ASN A 169 -13.83 16.64 6.24
CA ASN A 169 -14.19 16.83 7.64
C ASN A 169 -14.30 15.48 8.37
N ASP A 170 -14.04 15.44 9.69
CA ASP A 170 -14.19 14.22 10.50
C ASP A 170 -15.67 13.81 10.73
N SER A 171 -16.63 14.42 10.02
CA SER A 171 -18.03 13.95 9.99
C SER A 171 -18.15 12.54 9.45
N SER A 172 -17.37 12.18 8.43
CA SER A 172 -17.37 10.85 7.82
C SER A 172 -16.93 9.77 8.81
N LEU A 173 -15.75 9.95 9.41
CA LEU A 173 -15.20 9.02 10.41
C LEU A 173 -16.14 8.89 11.62
N ARG A 174 -16.69 9.99 12.12
CA ARG A 174 -17.66 9.98 13.24
C ARG A 174 -19.00 9.32 12.86
N PHE A 175 -19.45 9.41 11.61
CA PHE A 175 -20.66 8.74 11.15
C PHE A 175 -20.46 7.22 11.07
N MET A 176 -19.29 6.76 10.59
CA MET A 176 -18.94 5.34 10.56
C MET A 176 -18.97 4.68 11.95
N LEU A 177 -18.72 5.42 13.03
CA LEU A 177 -18.80 4.90 14.41
C LEU A 177 -20.20 4.37 14.81
N ASN A 178 -21.25 4.73 14.06
CA ASN A 178 -22.61 4.23 14.29
C ASN A 178 -22.83 2.81 13.73
N PHE A 179 -22.01 2.37 12.76
CA PHE A 179 -22.21 1.12 12.02
C PHE A 179 -21.21 0.05 12.47
N ARG A 180 -21.28 -0.29 13.76
CA ARG A 180 -20.40 -1.27 14.41
C ARG A 180 -21.16 -2.33 15.21
N THR A 181 -20.56 -3.51 15.31
CA THR A 181 -21.00 -4.60 16.19
C THR A 181 -20.75 -4.29 17.67
N ASP A 182 -21.31 -5.10 18.57
CA ASP A 182 -21.07 -5.00 20.02
C ASP A 182 -19.59 -5.23 20.40
N GLU A 183 -18.83 -5.98 19.58
CA GLU A 183 -17.37 -6.15 19.70
C GLU A 183 -16.58 -4.91 19.25
N GLY A 184 -17.23 -3.92 18.63
CA GLY A 184 -16.63 -2.70 18.12
C GLY A 184 -15.98 -2.81 16.74
N LEU A 185 -16.28 -3.87 15.98
CA LEU A 185 -15.88 -4.03 14.58
C LEU A 185 -16.87 -3.31 13.66
N PHE A 186 -16.44 -2.86 12.49
CA PHE A 186 -17.31 -2.14 11.57
C PHE A 186 -17.97 -3.08 10.58
N HIS A 187 -19.23 -2.78 10.28
CA HIS A 187 -19.92 -3.36 9.13
C HIS A 187 -19.40 -2.77 7.81
N THR A 188 -19.57 -3.51 6.72
CA THR A 188 -19.29 -3.02 5.38
C THR A 188 -20.34 -1.98 4.98
N TRP A 189 -21.63 -2.29 5.07
CA TRP A 189 -22.71 -1.41 4.63
C TRP A 189 -23.26 -0.53 5.76
N MET A 190 -23.30 0.79 5.55
CA MET A 190 -23.78 1.78 6.53
C MET A 190 -25.31 1.93 6.47
N ILE A 191 -26.00 0.87 6.93
CA ILE A 191 -27.46 0.76 6.92
C ILE A 191 -28.03 1.15 8.29
N GLU A 192 -28.94 2.12 8.34
CA GLU A 192 -29.57 2.56 9.59
C GLU A 192 -30.64 1.57 10.10
N ASP A 193 -31.53 1.08 9.24
CA ASP A 193 -32.56 0.09 9.61
C ASP A 193 -32.30 -1.27 8.96
N ARG A 194 -31.42 -2.05 9.59
CA ARG A 194 -31.13 -3.45 9.23
C ARG A 194 -32.32 -4.40 9.46
N SER A 195 -33.42 -3.95 10.09
CA SER A 195 -34.65 -4.74 10.25
C SER A 195 -35.64 -4.56 9.08
N ASN A 196 -35.40 -3.59 8.19
CA ASN A 196 -36.27 -3.30 7.06
C ASN A 196 -36.15 -4.35 5.93
N ILE A 197 -36.83 -5.48 6.11
CA ILE A 197 -36.97 -6.53 5.09
C ILE A 197 -37.77 -6.09 3.84
N SER A 198 -38.31 -4.87 3.80
CA SER A 198 -38.95 -4.31 2.60
C SER A 198 -38.00 -3.49 1.73
N ASP A 199 -36.77 -3.24 2.20
CA ASP A 199 -35.73 -2.64 1.38
C ASP A 199 -35.24 -3.64 0.31
N PRO A 200 -35.10 -3.25 -0.97
CA PRO A 200 -34.57 -4.13 -2.01
C PRO A 200 -33.11 -4.56 -1.76
N HIS A 201 -32.36 -3.82 -0.93
CA HIS A 201 -31.01 -4.18 -0.49
C HIS A 201 -30.98 -5.07 0.75
N SER A 202 -32.13 -5.50 1.29
CA SER A 202 -32.21 -6.33 2.51
C SER A 202 -31.37 -7.63 2.48
N ASN A 203 -31.03 -8.15 1.30
CA ASN A 203 -30.09 -9.27 1.15
C ASN A 203 -28.63 -8.91 1.53
N LEU A 204 -28.24 -7.63 1.44
CA LEU A 204 -26.98 -7.12 1.99
C LEU A 204 -27.04 -6.98 3.51
N TYR A 205 -28.25 -6.91 4.09
CA TYR A 205 -28.47 -6.67 5.53
C TYR A 205 -28.54 -7.99 6.33
N ALA A 206 -28.71 -9.12 5.64
CA ALA A 206 -29.10 -10.40 6.21
C ALA A 206 -27.97 -11.15 6.97
N LEU A 207 -26.78 -10.58 7.05
CA LEU A 207 -25.59 -11.18 7.67
C LEU A 207 -24.80 -10.14 8.46
N ASP A 208 -23.99 -10.63 9.41
CA ASP A 208 -22.99 -9.84 10.12
C ASP A 208 -21.80 -9.56 9.18
N ASP A 209 -21.93 -8.51 8.37
CA ASP A 209 -21.08 -8.18 7.22
C ASP A 209 -19.73 -7.54 7.60
N VAL A 210 -19.06 -8.09 8.62
CA VAL A 210 -17.73 -7.71 9.07
C VAL A 210 -16.66 -8.37 8.18
N ASP A 211 -16.20 -7.62 7.18
CA ASP A 211 -15.06 -8.02 6.33
C ASP A 211 -13.72 -7.48 6.92
N ALA A 212 -12.70 -8.33 6.95
CA ALA A 212 -11.38 -8.02 7.52
C ALA A 212 -10.49 -7.13 6.61
N SER A 213 -10.68 -7.18 5.30
CA SER A 213 -10.09 -6.26 4.34
C SER A 213 -10.71 -4.86 4.49
N VAL A 214 -12.03 -4.78 4.58
CA VAL A 214 -12.76 -3.52 4.82
C VAL A 214 -12.29 -2.88 6.14
N ASN A 215 -12.31 -3.64 7.24
CA ASN A 215 -11.88 -3.14 8.55
C ASN A 215 -10.40 -2.70 8.59
N ALA A 216 -9.53 -3.24 7.71
CA ALA A 216 -8.15 -2.78 7.58
C ALA A 216 -8.05 -1.39 6.92
N TYR A 217 -8.82 -1.09 5.86
CA TYR A 217 -8.88 0.27 5.31
C TYR A 217 -9.50 1.28 6.29
N ILE A 218 -10.51 0.90 7.07
CA ILE A 218 -11.06 1.78 8.11
C ILE A 218 -9.97 2.15 9.13
N LEU A 219 -9.19 1.17 9.57
CA LEU A 219 -8.09 1.41 10.50
C LEU A 219 -6.98 2.29 9.89
N TYR A 220 -6.75 2.20 8.57
CA TYR A 220 -5.84 3.08 7.82
C TYR A 220 -6.35 4.53 7.76
N ALA A 221 -7.61 4.76 7.38
CA ALA A 221 -8.23 6.09 7.33
C ALA A 221 -8.25 6.77 8.71
N TYR A 222 -8.51 5.99 9.77
CA TYR A 222 -8.44 6.48 11.15
C TYR A 222 -7.00 6.83 11.56
N ALA A 223 -6.00 6.06 11.14
CA ALA A 223 -4.60 6.29 11.51
C ALA A 223 -4.05 7.62 10.98
N PHE A 224 -4.43 8.04 9.75
CA PHE A 224 -4.11 9.38 9.22
C PHE A 224 -4.60 10.51 10.13
N ASN A 225 -5.74 10.32 10.76
CA ASN A 225 -6.40 11.30 11.63
C ASN A 225 -5.98 11.17 13.11
N ASP A 226 -4.84 10.51 13.38
CA ASP A 226 -4.32 10.14 14.71
C ASP A 226 -5.26 9.25 15.57
N MET A 227 -6.39 8.81 15.00
CA MET A 227 -7.38 7.96 15.65
C MET A 227 -6.94 6.49 15.63
N GLN A 228 -7.38 5.69 16.61
CA GLN A 228 -6.90 4.32 16.80
C GLN A 228 -8.03 3.43 17.37
N ILE A 229 -8.39 2.35 16.66
CA ILE A 229 -9.46 1.43 17.06
C ILE A 229 -8.84 0.11 17.51
N LYS A 230 -8.74 -0.11 18.84
CA LYS A 230 -8.02 -1.26 19.42
C LYS A 230 -8.75 -2.58 19.16
N GLU A 231 -10.06 -2.52 18.99
CA GLU A 231 -10.97 -3.62 18.74
C GLU A 231 -10.70 -4.22 17.36
N VAL A 232 -10.66 -3.35 16.34
CA VAL A 232 -10.25 -3.69 14.98
C VAL A 232 -8.81 -4.17 14.93
N SER A 233 -7.84 -3.48 15.55
CA SER A 233 -6.46 -3.98 15.61
C SER A 233 -6.39 -5.39 16.21
N ARG A 234 -7.11 -5.67 17.31
CA ARG A 234 -7.17 -6.99 17.96
C ARG A 234 -7.75 -8.06 17.03
N PHE A 235 -8.85 -7.74 16.34
CA PHE A 235 -9.48 -8.62 15.36
C PHE A 235 -8.54 -8.95 14.19
N LEU A 236 -7.95 -7.94 13.54
CA LEU A 236 -7.03 -8.13 12.41
C LEU A 236 -5.78 -8.94 12.79
N ASN A 237 -5.21 -8.72 13.98
CA ASN A 237 -4.14 -9.55 14.51
C ASN A 237 -4.57 -11.03 14.66
N ASN A 238 -5.77 -11.28 15.18
CA ASN A 238 -6.26 -12.65 15.37
C ASN A 238 -6.59 -13.32 14.02
N PHE A 239 -7.19 -12.59 13.09
CA PHE A 239 -7.49 -13.05 11.73
C PHE A 239 -6.20 -13.46 10.99
N THR A 240 -5.15 -12.65 11.11
CA THR A 240 -3.83 -12.91 10.52
C THR A 240 -3.12 -14.10 11.17
N LYS A 241 -3.03 -14.15 12.51
CA LYS A 241 -2.31 -15.23 13.22
C LYS A 241 -2.91 -16.61 13.01
N ASN A 242 -4.23 -16.69 12.88
CA ASN A 242 -4.93 -17.94 12.56
C ASN A 242 -4.97 -18.22 11.05
N LYS A 243 -4.27 -17.41 10.23
CA LYS A 243 -4.18 -17.48 8.76
C LYS A 243 -5.55 -17.57 8.05
N LEU A 244 -6.58 -16.92 8.60
CA LEU A 244 -7.95 -16.96 8.08
C LEU A 244 -8.10 -16.30 6.69
N PHE A 245 -7.15 -15.42 6.35
CA PHE A 245 -7.07 -14.72 5.06
C PHE A 245 -6.66 -15.61 3.86
N ILE A 246 -6.26 -16.87 4.07
CA ILE A 246 -5.72 -17.73 2.99
C ILE A 246 -6.73 -17.96 1.85
N ASN A 247 -8.04 -17.93 2.15
CA ASN A 247 -9.11 -18.06 1.15
C ASN A 247 -9.75 -16.69 0.80
N GLY A 248 -9.02 -15.60 1.00
CA GLY A 248 -9.53 -14.24 0.85
C GLY A 248 -10.42 -13.77 2.01
N THR A 249 -11.37 -12.89 1.69
CA THR A 249 -12.35 -12.23 2.56
C THR A 249 -13.65 -11.99 1.77
N PRO A 250 -14.81 -11.77 2.43
CA PRO A 250 -16.12 -11.59 1.79
C PRO A 250 -16.15 -10.82 0.44
N TYR A 251 -15.46 -9.69 0.31
CA TYR A 251 -15.43 -8.90 -0.94
C TYR A 251 -14.18 -9.10 -1.79
N TYR A 252 -13.18 -9.85 -1.30
CA TYR A 252 -11.86 -9.96 -1.93
C TYR A 252 -11.35 -11.41 -1.93
N PRO A 253 -11.38 -12.12 -3.07
CA PRO A 253 -11.05 -13.55 -3.11
C PRO A 253 -9.54 -13.82 -2.98
N SER A 254 -8.69 -12.86 -3.36
CA SER A 254 -7.24 -12.99 -3.18
C SER A 254 -6.83 -12.72 -1.74
N GLN A 255 -6.04 -13.64 -1.18
CA GLN A 255 -5.38 -13.48 0.11
C GLN A 255 -4.46 -12.25 0.16
N TYR A 256 -3.85 -11.87 -0.97
CA TYR A 256 -2.92 -10.74 -1.05
C TYR A 256 -3.65 -9.39 -0.96
N ALA A 257 -4.94 -9.33 -1.36
CA ALA A 257 -5.76 -8.14 -1.22
C ALA A 257 -5.99 -7.74 0.26
N PHE A 258 -6.16 -8.75 1.14
CA PHE A 258 -6.20 -8.54 2.60
C PHE A 258 -4.83 -8.10 3.13
N ILE A 259 -3.75 -8.80 2.75
CA ILE A 259 -2.39 -8.51 3.23
C ILE A 259 -1.98 -7.08 2.85
N TYR A 260 -2.30 -6.64 1.62
CA TYR A 260 -2.08 -5.27 1.16
C TYR A 260 -2.75 -4.25 2.09
N ARG A 261 -4.06 -4.40 2.37
CA ARG A 261 -4.82 -3.48 3.23
C ARG A 261 -4.30 -3.46 4.67
N LEU A 262 -3.99 -4.63 5.22
CA LEU A 262 -3.42 -4.79 6.56
C LEU A 262 -2.05 -4.10 6.70
N THR A 263 -1.17 -4.28 5.71
CA THR A 263 0.16 -3.66 5.72
C THR A 263 0.11 -2.18 5.39
N LEU A 264 -0.85 -1.73 4.58
CA LEU A 264 -1.10 -0.32 4.31
C LEU A 264 -1.55 0.41 5.59
N ALA A 265 -2.47 -0.17 6.37
CA ALA A 265 -2.84 0.34 7.68
C ALA A 265 -1.63 0.45 8.62
N TYR A 266 -0.79 -0.59 8.68
CA TYR A 266 0.44 -0.59 9.48
C TYR A 266 1.42 0.52 9.05
N ALA A 267 1.68 0.66 7.75
CA ALA A 267 2.55 1.70 7.20
C ALA A 267 1.97 3.12 7.39
N GLY A 268 0.64 3.27 7.38
CA GLY A 268 -0.08 4.49 7.73
C GLY A 268 -0.11 4.82 9.22
N GLY A 269 0.54 4.03 10.08
CA GLY A 269 0.67 4.32 11.52
C GLY A 269 -0.45 3.74 12.40
N ALA A 270 -1.18 2.73 11.94
CA ALA A 270 -2.11 1.97 12.78
C ALA A 270 -1.37 1.18 13.87
N LYS A 271 -1.53 1.62 15.13
CA LYS A 271 -0.77 1.12 16.27
C LYS A 271 -1.32 -0.24 16.74
N GLY A 272 -0.42 -1.17 17.04
CA GLY A 272 -0.75 -2.49 17.56
C GLY A 272 -1.01 -3.57 16.51
N LEU A 273 -0.80 -3.30 15.22
CA LEU A 273 -0.77 -4.35 14.18
C LEU A 273 0.55 -5.15 14.16
N ASP A 274 1.54 -4.73 14.96
CA ASP A 274 2.90 -5.26 15.04
C ASP A 274 2.97 -6.79 15.16
N SER A 275 2.00 -7.41 15.86
CA SER A 275 1.99 -8.85 16.08
C SER A 275 1.36 -9.69 14.96
N ALA A 276 0.88 -9.05 13.89
CA ALA A 276 0.47 -9.68 12.63
C ALA A 276 1.62 -9.73 11.61
N ILE A 277 2.52 -8.74 11.64
CA ILE A 277 3.58 -8.52 10.65
C ILE A 277 4.54 -9.71 10.48
N PRO A 278 4.96 -10.45 11.53
CA PRO A 278 5.78 -11.65 11.35
C PRO A 278 5.09 -12.72 10.50
N THR A 279 3.80 -12.97 10.74
CA THR A 279 3.00 -13.97 9.99
C THR A 279 2.76 -13.53 8.55
N VAL A 280 2.59 -12.21 8.30
CA VAL A 280 2.56 -11.65 6.94
C VAL A 280 3.89 -11.88 6.22
N ARG A 281 5.02 -11.56 6.86
CA ARG A 281 6.35 -11.71 6.26
C ARG A 281 6.68 -13.17 5.95
N GLU A 282 6.42 -14.07 6.89
CA GLU A 282 6.52 -15.52 6.71
C GLU A 282 5.71 -15.96 5.49
N TYR A 283 4.41 -15.62 5.45
CA TYR A 283 3.54 -16.03 4.35
C TYR A 283 4.01 -15.50 2.98
N LEU A 284 4.37 -14.21 2.88
CA LEU A 284 4.83 -13.62 1.62
C LEU A 284 6.13 -14.24 1.11
N LEU A 285 7.07 -14.57 1.99
CA LEU A 285 8.35 -15.18 1.57
C LEU A 285 8.19 -16.67 1.24
N ASP A 286 7.38 -17.42 2.01
CA ASP A 286 7.14 -18.85 1.78
C ASP A 286 6.29 -19.12 0.53
N THR A 287 5.49 -18.15 0.06
CA THR A 287 4.61 -18.29 -1.11
C THR A 287 5.15 -17.66 -2.39
N GLN A 288 6.31 -16.98 -2.36
CA GLN A 288 6.90 -16.42 -3.57
C GLN A 288 7.43 -17.55 -4.48
N LYS A 289 7.01 -17.53 -5.75
CA LYS A 289 7.49 -18.42 -6.79
C LYS A 289 8.92 -18.05 -7.21
N THR A 290 9.62 -18.99 -7.85
CA THR A 290 11.03 -18.80 -8.25
C THR A 290 11.27 -17.67 -9.26
N ASP A 291 10.22 -17.20 -9.94
CA ASP A 291 10.24 -16.07 -10.87
C ASP A 291 9.93 -14.70 -10.23
N GLY A 292 9.74 -14.66 -8.90
CA GLY A 292 9.39 -13.47 -8.14
C GLY A 292 7.88 -13.20 -7.97
N SER A 293 7.03 -14.00 -8.59
CA SER A 293 5.56 -13.81 -8.54
C SER A 293 4.89 -14.54 -7.37
N TRP A 294 3.65 -14.16 -7.10
CA TRP A 294 2.72 -14.87 -6.20
C TRP A 294 1.51 -15.43 -6.95
N GLY A 295 1.05 -14.73 -7.98
CA GLY A 295 -0.17 -15.07 -8.70
C GLY A 295 -0.29 -14.27 -9.99
N ASN A 296 -1.43 -13.60 -10.18
CA ASN A 296 -1.65 -12.66 -11.27
C ASN A 296 -1.02 -11.27 -10.99
N ASN A 297 -1.11 -10.32 -11.94
CA ASN A 297 -0.45 -9.00 -11.81
C ASN A 297 -0.95 -8.15 -10.62
N VAL A 298 -2.25 -8.22 -10.31
CA VAL A 298 -2.84 -7.52 -9.16
C VAL A 298 -2.27 -8.08 -7.86
N GLU A 299 -2.17 -9.41 -7.75
CA GLU A 299 -1.59 -10.09 -6.60
C GLU A 299 -0.09 -9.85 -6.44
N ASN A 300 0.65 -9.84 -7.55
CA ASN A 300 2.08 -9.51 -7.57
C ASN A 300 2.32 -8.07 -7.07
N GLY A 301 1.49 -7.12 -7.50
CA GLY A 301 1.51 -5.74 -7.01
C GLY A 301 1.18 -5.64 -5.52
N PHE A 302 0.08 -6.28 -5.07
CA PHE A 302 -0.31 -6.32 -3.66
C PHE A 302 0.80 -6.90 -2.77
N ALA A 303 1.42 -8.02 -3.16
CA ALA A 303 2.49 -8.66 -2.41
C ALA A 303 3.78 -7.82 -2.39
N ALA A 304 4.17 -7.22 -3.52
CA ALA A 304 5.34 -6.34 -3.61
C ALA A 304 5.18 -5.08 -2.72
N VAL A 305 4.02 -4.42 -2.78
CA VAL A 305 3.71 -3.29 -1.87
C VAL A 305 3.69 -3.76 -0.42
N SER A 306 3.13 -4.94 -0.13
CA SER A 306 3.07 -5.47 1.24
C SER A 306 4.45 -5.68 1.84
N LEU A 307 5.43 -6.18 1.07
CA LEU A 307 6.83 -6.27 1.51
C LEU A 307 7.43 -4.89 1.85
N ILE A 308 7.20 -3.88 1.00
CA ILE A 308 7.71 -2.52 1.24
C ILE A 308 7.05 -1.90 2.49
N ASN A 309 5.73 -2.03 2.62
CA ASN A 309 4.95 -1.52 3.75
C ASN A 309 5.40 -2.10 5.11
N ILE A 310 5.99 -3.32 5.13
CA ILE A 310 6.54 -3.95 6.34
C ILE A 310 8.06 -3.78 6.51
N GLY A 311 8.68 -2.87 5.74
CA GLY A 311 10.11 -2.57 5.79
C GLY A 311 11.00 -3.75 5.38
N TYR A 312 10.57 -4.54 4.40
CA TYR A 312 11.38 -5.60 3.80
C TYR A 312 12.04 -5.10 2.51
N GLU A 313 13.34 -5.36 2.35
CA GLU A 313 14.19 -4.70 1.35
C GLU A 313 15.03 -5.64 0.47
N ASP A 314 15.06 -6.94 0.79
CA ASP A 314 16.03 -7.90 0.26
C ASP A 314 15.60 -8.52 -1.08
N GLU A 315 16.35 -9.54 -1.54
CA GLU A 315 16.24 -10.19 -2.86
C GLU A 315 14.81 -10.57 -3.31
N ALA A 316 13.93 -10.95 -2.38
CA ALA A 316 12.53 -11.28 -2.71
C ALA A 316 11.76 -10.06 -3.24
N LEU A 317 12.03 -8.85 -2.75
CA LEU A 317 11.44 -7.62 -3.28
C LEU A 317 12.04 -7.26 -4.65
N ASP A 318 13.35 -7.40 -4.82
CA ASP A 318 14.01 -7.17 -6.12
C ASP A 318 13.45 -8.10 -7.20
N LYS A 319 13.23 -9.39 -6.86
CA LYS A 319 12.55 -10.37 -7.73
C LYS A 319 11.12 -9.97 -8.07
N ALA A 320 10.34 -9.51 -7.09
CA ALA A 320 8.97 -9.05 -7.30
C ALA A 320 8.90 -7.86 -8.27
N ILE A 321 9.79 -6.89 -8.10
CA ILE A 321 9.86 -5.71 -8.97
C ILE A 321 10.32 -6.08 -10.38
N ASN A 322 11.33 -6.95 -10.52
CA ASN A 322 11.75 -7.46 -11.83
C ASN A 322 10.60 -8.21 -12.53
N HIS A 323 9.80 -8.98 -11.80
CA HIS A 323 8.61 -9.64 -12.35
C HIS A 323 7.58 -8.61 -12.86
N ILE A 324 7.22 -7.62 -12.03
CA ILE A 324 6.28 -6.54 -12.40
C ILE A 324 6.79 -5.77 -13.63
N LEU A 325 8.09 -5.47 -13.74
CA LEU A 325 8.66 -4.84 -14.94
C LEU A 325 8.49 -5.73 -16.18
N SER A 326 8.72 -7.05 -16.04
CA SER A 326 8.63 -8.00 -17.15
C SER A 326 7.22 -8.29 -17.66
N THR A 327 6.17 -7.98 -16.88
CA THR A 327 4.76 -8.19 -17.28
C THR A 327 4.05 -6.93 -17.76
N GLN A 328 4.73 -5.78 -17.83
CA GLN A 328 4.16 -4.58 -18.44
C GLN A 328 3.99 -4.76 -19.95
N LYS A 329 2.82 -4.40 -20.49
CA LYS A 329 2.52 -4.45 -21.92
C LYS A 329 3.18 -3.31 -22.69
N ASP A 330 3.17 -3.39 -24.02
CA ASP A 330 3.78 -2.39 -24.90
C ASP A 330 3.14 -1.00 -24.73
N GLU A 331 1.82 -0.94 -24.61
CA GLU A 331 1.02 0.26 -24.33
C GLU A 331 1.20 0.83 -22.91
N GLY A 332 1.86 0.10 -22.01
CA GLY A 332 2.20 0.56 -20.66
C GLY A 332 1.27 0.11 -19.53
N SER A 333 0.20 -0.61 -19.85
CA SER A 333 -0.66 -1.25 -18.85
C SER A 333 -0.05 -2.53 -18.27
N TRP A 334 -0.66 -3.00 -17.19
CA TRP A 334 -0.53 -4.39 -16.75
C TRP A 334 -1.80 -5.18 -17.08
N PRO A 335 -1.69 -6.47 -17.42
CA PRO A 335 -2.86 -7.30 -17.69
C PRO A 335 -3.82 -7.32 -16.49
N ARG A 336 -5.11 -7.07 -16.78
CA ARG A 336 -6.22 -7.15 -15.83
C ARG A 336 -6.22 -8.47 -15.05
N ALA A 337 -6.78 -8.43 -13.86
CA ALA A 337 -7.14 -9.60 -13.06
C ALA A 337 -8.18 -9.19 -12.00
N VAL A 338 -8.75 -10.17 -11.31
CA VAL A 338 -9.72 -9.94 -10.23
C VAL A 338 -9.10 -9.08 -9.14
N PHE A 339 -9.77 -7.97 -8.84
CA PHE A 339 -9.44 -7.06 -7.76
C PHE A 339 -10.40 -7.24 -6.58
N TYR A 340 -11.69 -7.48 -6.85
CA TYR A 340 -12.74 -7.75 -5.85
C TYR A 340 -13.94 -8.49 -6.48
N VAL A 341 -14.94 -8.86 -5.69
CA VAL A 341 -16.15 -9.59 -6.12
C VAL A 341 -17.44 -8.95 -5.60
N GLY A 342 -18.55 -9.22 -6.28
CA GLY A 342 -19.88 -8.93 -5.77
C GLY A 342 -20.29 -9.84 -4.60
N TRP A 343 -21.22 -9.38 -3.78
CA TRP A 343 -21.77 -10.14 -2.66
C TRP A 343 -23.13 -10.80 -3.04
N PRO A 344 -23.42 -12.05 -2.63
CA PRO A 344 -22.60 -12.94 -1.80
C PRO A 344 -21.56 -13.75 -2.59
N SER A 345 -20.30 -13.66 -2.19
CA SER A 345 -19.22 -14.51 -2.74
C SER A 345 -19.17 -15.90 -2.07
N SER A 346 -19.85 -16.06 -0.93
CA SER A 346 -19.77 -17.23 -0.06
C SER A 346 -20.60 -18.43 -0.55
N TYR A 347 -20.14 -19.06 -1.64
CA TYR A 347 -20.32 -20.47 -2.05
C TYR A 347 -21.73 -21.10 -2.21
N GLU A 348 -22.78 -20.54 -1.62
CA GLU A 348 -24.16 -21.06 -1.62
C GLU A 348 -25.20 -20.01 -2.08
N SER A 349 -24.76 -18.97 -2.78
CA SER A 349 -25.64 -17.93 -3.33
C SER A 349 -26.58 -18.49 -4.41
N HIS A 350 -27.80 -18.86 -4.01
CA HIS A 350 -28.90 -19.29 -4.90
C HIS A 350 -29.39 -18.22 -5.91
N LEU A 351 -28.63 -17.15 -6.10
CA LEU A 351 -28.99 -15.93 -6.84
C LEU A 351 -28.29 -15.81 -8.21
N GLY A 352 -27.26 -16.62 -8.47
CA GLY A 352 -26.53 -16.61 -9.76
C GLY A 352 -25.01 -16.78 -9.60
N PRO A 353 -24.24 -16.71 -10.69
CA PRO A 353 -22.79 -16.62 -10.64
C PRO A 353 -22.35 -15.28 -10.03
N VAL A 354 -21.30 -15.33 -9.20
CA VAL A 354 -20.71 -14.14 -8.56
C VAL A 354 -19.98 -13.32 -9.63
N PRO A 355 -20.23 -12.01 -9.75
CA PRO A 355 -19.46 -11.15 -10.65
C PRO A 355 -18.08 -10.83 -10.02
N TYR A 356 -17.04 -11.01 -10.82
CA TYR A 356 -15.68 -10.60 -10.54
C TYR A 356 -15.42 -9.21 -11.13
N PHE A 357 -14.77 -8.33 -10.38
CA PHE A 357 -14.46 -6.96 -10.78
C PHE A 357 -12.96 -6.71 -10.79
N GLY A 358 -12.51 -5.96 -11.79
CA GLY A 358 -11.10 -5.66 -12.02
C GLY A 358 -10.93 -4.91 -13.34
N SER A 359 -9.74 -4.38 -13.61
CA SER A 359 -9.43 -3.75 -14.90
C SER A 359 -7.92 -3.62 -15.11
N GLU A 360 -7.51 -3.27 -16.32
CA GLU A 360 -6.11 -2.93 -16.61
C GLU A 360 -5.67 -1.67 -15.86
N GLU A 361 -6.59 -0.74 -15.64
CA GLU A 361 -6.41 0.51 -14.91
C GLU A 361 -6.12 0.23 -13.43
N LEU A 362 -6.88 -0.68 -12.80
CA LEU A 362 -6.62 -1.16 -11.45
C LEU A 362 -5.28 -1.90 -11.32
N ALA A 363 -4.98 -2.82 -12.26
CA ALA A 363 -3.71 -3.55 -12.30
C ALA A 363 -2.51 -2.62 -12.52
N THR A 364 -2.68 -1.58 -13.34
CA THR A 364 -1.68 -0.52 -13.56
C THR A 364 -1.51 0.36 -12.32
N GLY A 365 -2.60 0.68 -11.61
CA GLY A 365 -2.56 1.39 -10.34
C GLY A 365 -1.64 0.72 -9.32
N ILE A 366 -1.92 -0.54 -8.96
CA ILE A 366 -1.12 -1.25 -7.94
C ILE A 366 0.34 -1.48 -8.39
N SER A 367 0.58 -1.67 -9.69
CA SER A 367 1.94 -1.78 -10.25
C SER A 367 2.69 -0.44 -10.15
N LEU A 368 2.03 0.69 -10.41
CA LEU A 368 2.60 2.03 -10.23
C LEU A 368 2.87 2.35 -8.75
N GLU A 369 2.02 1.88 -7.83
CA GLU A 369 2.29 1.99 -6.40
C GLU A 369 3.56 1.21 -6.01
N ALA A 370 3.67 -0.05 -6.43
CA ALA A 370 4.83 -0.91 -6.15
C ALA A 370 6.13 -0.28 -6.70
N LEU A 371 6.14 0.13 -7.96
CA LEU A 371 7.28 0.77 -8.62
C LEU A 371 7.62 2.14 -7.99
N GLY A 372 6.59 2.94 -7.65
CA GLY A 372 6.74 4.23 -6.97
C GLY A 372 7.36 4.10 -5.58
N LYS A 373 6.84 3.17 -4.75
CA LYS A 373 7.39 2.87 -3.41
C LYS A 373 8.80 2.31 -3.49
N TYR A 374 9.09 1.34 -4.35
CA TYR A 374 10.45 0.79 -4.54
C TYR A 374 11.45 1.87 -4.98
N LYS A 375 11.05 2.73 -5.92
CA LYS A 375 11.84 3.90 -6.37
C LYS A 375 12.07 4.94 -5.27
N ASN A 376 11.21 5.00 -4.24
CA ASN A 376 11.41 5.87 -3.09
C ASN A 376 12.30 5.21 -2.01
N LEU A 377 12.24 3.89 -1.90
CA LEU A 377 13.04 3.06 -0.98
C LEU A 377 14.52 2.98 -1.38
N LYS A 378 14.83 2.85 -2.67
CA LYS A 378 16.20 2.68 -3.19
C LYS A 378 16.88 3.99 -3.63
N LYS A 379 16.72 5.07 -2.85
CA LYS A 379 17.32 6.41 -3.06
C LYS A 379 18.36 6.75 -2.00
#